data_AF-A0A177LNJ6-F1
#
_entry.id   AF-A0A177LNJ6-F1
#
_cell.length_a   1.000
_cell.length_b   1.000
_cell.length_c   1.000
_cell.angle_alpha   90.00
_cell.angle_beta   90.00
_cell.angle_gamma   90.00
#
_symmetry.space_group_name_H-M   'P 1'
#
loop_
_entity.id
_entity.type
_entity.pdbx_description
1 polymer ?
#
loop_
_entity_poly.entity_id
_entity_poly.type
_entity_poly.pdbx_seq_one_letter_code
_entity_poly.pdbx_strand_id
1 'polypeptide(L)' 'MDDKIKSGKDVINDFFAEIYNIPNADKKTVDALVELYSQGKLSDKNVQNTLDEIVQKELKQIDKEDE' A
#
# COMPACT_ATOMS: atom_id res chain seq x y z
N MET A 1 -15.79 -29.17 -2.27
CA MET A 1 -15.64 -27.86 -1.61
C MET A 1 -14.78 -28.14 -0.40
N ASP A 2 -13.50 -27.80 -0.51
CA ASP A 2 -12.54 -28.02 0.57
C ASP A 2 -12.67 -26.78 1.46
N ASP A 3 -13.51 -26.87 2.50
CA ASP A 3 -13.72 -25.81 3.50
C ASP A 3 -12.47 -25.68 4.38
N LYS A 4 -11.33 -25.38 3.76
CA LYS A 4 -10.10 -25.06 4.46
C LYS A 4 -10.30 -23.71 5.13
N ILE A 5 -10.36 -23.75 6.46
CA ILE A 5 -10.27 -22.56 7.29
C ILE A 5 -8.95 -21.86 6.93
N LYS A 6 -9.05 -20.68 6.32
CA LYS A 6 -7.90 -19.85 5.97
C LYS A 6 -7.21 -19.38 7.25
N SER A 7 -5.88 -19.44 7.29
CA SER A 7 -5.14 -18.82 8.38
C SER A 7 -5.19 -17.29 8.25
N GLY A 8 -4.93 -16.56 9.33
CA GLY A 8 -4.84 -15.09 9.27
C GLY A 8 -3.80 -14.61 8.25
N LYS A 9 -2.72 -15.38 8.05
CA LYS A 9 -1.72 -15.10 7.01
C LYS A 9 -2.29 -15.26 5.60
N ASP A 10 -3.08 -16.30 5.37
CA ASP A 10 -3.72 -16.53 4.07
C ASP A 10 -4.70 -15.41 3.73
N VAL A 11 -5.48 -14.95 4.72
CA VAL A 11 -6.39 -13.81 4.54
C VAL A 11 -5.63 -12.53 4.16
N ILE A 12 -4.51 -12.25 4.83
CA ILE A 12 -3.69 -11.07 4.52
C ILE A 12 -3.04 -11.20 3.14
N ASN A 13 -2.52 -12.38 2.79
CA ASN A 13 -1.97 -12.64 1.45
C ASN A 13 -3.01 -12.39 0.36
N ASP A 14 -4.22 -12.94 0.52
CA ASP A 14 -5.30 -12.76 -0.46
C ASP A 14 -5.69 -11.28 -0.58
N PHE A 15 -5.76 -10.56 0.54
CA PHE A 15 -6.02 -9.12 0.52
C PHE A 15 -4.97 -8.36 -0.31
N PHE A 16 -3.67 -8.56 -0.06
CA PHE A 16 -2.61 -7.89 -0.80
C PHE A 16 -2.48 -8.38 -2.25
N ALA A 17 -3.04 -9.54 -2.61
CA ALA A 17 -3.16 -9.99 -4.00
C ALA A 17 -4.30 -9.26 -4.75
N GLU A 18 -5.36 -8.87 -4.03
CA GLU A 18 -6.55 -8.23 -4.61
C GLU A 18 -6.61 -6.71 -4.40
N ILE A 19 -5.71 -6.12 -3.60
CA ILE A 19 -5.71 -4.70 -3.24
C ILE A 19 -5.68 -3.75 -4.45
N TYR A 20 -5.12 -4.20 -5.57
CA TYR A 20 -5.13 -3.48 -6.86
C TYR A 20 -6.51 -3.35 -7.50
N ASN A 21 -7.46 -4.18 -7.11
CA ASN A 21 -8.83 -4.17 -7.62
C ASN A 21 -9.75 -3.21 -6.84
N ILE A 22 -9.24 -2.54 -5.80
CA ILE A 22 -10.04 -1.60 -5.01
C ILE A 22 -10.36 -0.37 -5.86
N PRO A 23 -11.65 -0.06 -6.08
CA PRO A 23 -12.03 1.07 -6.92
C PRO A 23 -11.61 2.40 -6.29
N ASN A 24 -11.12 3.33 -7.12
CA ASN A 24 -10.64 4.65 -6.72
C ASN A 24 -9.49 4.64 -5.71
N ALA A 25 -8.77 3.52 -5.55
CA ALA A 25 -7.55 3.49 -4.77
C ALA A 25 -6.43 4.20 -5.53
N ASP A 26 -5.70 5.09 -4.84
CA ASP A 26 -4.51 5.71 -5.41
C ASP A 26 -3.44 4.63 -5.66
N LYS A 27 -3.02 4.50 -6.91
CA LYS A 27 -2.10 3.45 -7.33
C LYS A 27 -0.75 3.56 -6.60
N LYS A 28 -0.24 4.77 -6.37
CA LYS A 28 1.07 4.97 -5.70
C LYS A 28 1.00 4.50 -4.25
N THR A 29 -0.10 4.82 -3.57
CA THR A 29 -0.40 4.37 -2.21
C THR A 29 -0.51 2.85 -2.15
N VAL A 30 -1.23 2.23 -3.09
CA VAL A 30 -1.35 0.77 -3.16
C VAL A 30 0.00 0.10 -3.40
N ASP A 31 0.78 0.59 -4.37
CA ASP A 31 2.11 0.07 -4.68
C ASP A 31 3.03 0.13 -3.45
N ALA A 32 3.03 1.24 -2.72
CA ALA A 32 3.81 1.40 -1.49
C ALA A 32 3.41 0.42 -0.39
N LEU A 33 2.12 0.18 -0.19
CA LEU A 33 1.63 -0.78 0.80
C LEU A 33 2.00 -2.22 0.45
N VAL A 34 1.89 -2.59 -0.83
CA VAL A 34 2.30 -3.91 -1.35
C VAL A 34 3.81 -4.11 -1.20
N GLU A 35 4.60 -3.07 -1.47
CA GLU A 35 6.05 -3.12 -1.29
C GLU A 35 6.42 -3.36 0.19
N LEU A 36 5.83 -2.60 1.11
CA LEU A 36 6.05 -2.79 2.55
C LEU A 36 5.65 -4.19 3.01
N TYR A 37 4.55 -4.73 2.49
CA TYR A 37 4.11 -6.09 2.77
C TYR A 37 5.10 -7.15 2.26
N SER A 38 5.49 -7.06 0.98
CA SER A 38 6.41 -8.01 0.34
C SER A 38 7.80 -8.03 1.00
N GLN A 39 8.25 -6.88 1.52
CA GLN A 39 9.51 -6.76 2.25
C GLN A 39 9.43 -7.22 3.71
N GLY A 40 8.24 -7.62 4.20
CA GLY A 40 8.03 -7.95 5.61
C GLY A 40 8.18 -6.75 6.55
N LYS A 41 7.99 -5.54 6.03
CA LYS A 41 8.17 -4.25 6.72
C LYS A 41 6.85 -3.52 6.98
N LEU A 42 5.71 -4.18 6.78
CA LEU A 42 4.38 -3.63 7.04
C LEU A 42 4.17 -3.42 8.55
N SER A 43 4.59 -2.25 9.03
CA SER A 43 4.40 -1.78 10.40
C SER A 43 3.90 -0.35 10.37
N ASP A 44 3.19 0.07 11.42
CA ASP A 44 2.57 1.40 11.50
C ASP A 44 3.56 2.52 11.18
N LYS A 45 4.77 2.44 11.75
CA LYS A 45 5.83 3.42 11.53
C LYS A 45 6.29 3.48 10.07
N ASN A 46 6.45 2.33 9.41
CA ASN A 46 6.89 2.30 8.03
C ASN A 46 5.79 2.76 7.07
N VAL A 47 4.53 2.44 7.38
CA VAL A 47 3.37 2.94 6.62
C VAL A 47 3.30 4.46 6.72
N GLN A 48 3.32 5.01 7.93
CA GLN A 48 3.30 6.47 8.15
C GLN A 48 4.42 7.17 7.38
N ASN A 49 5.66 6.73 7.56
CA ASN A 49 6.82 7.32 6.87
C ASN A 49 6.66 7.29 5.34
N THR A 50 6.22 6.16 4.78
CA THR A 50 6.09 6.00 3.33
C THR A 50 4.97 6.87 2.76
N LEU A 51 3.83 6.96 3.45
CA LEU A 51 2.73 7.83 3.04
C LEU A 51 3.09 9.31 3.15
N ASP A 52 3.77 9.70 4.22
CA ASP A 52 4.27 11.08 4.39
C ASP A 52 5.25 11.46 3.26
N GLU A 53 6.15 10.54 2.88
CA GLU A 53 7.04 10.75 1.73
C GLU A 53 6.29 10.91 0.41
N ILE A 54 5.22 10.15 0.18
CA ILE A 54 4.38 10.28 -1.01
C ILE A 54 3.73 11.66 -1.04
N VAL A 55 3.08 12.07 0.05
CA VAL A 55 2.43 13.37 0.16
C VAL A 55 3.42 14.50 -0.07
N GLN A 56 4.60 14.45 0.57
CA GLN A 56 5.64 15.46 0.38
C GLN A 56 6.18 15.50 -1.05
N LYS A 57 6.31 14.36 -1.73
CA LYS A 57 6.76 14.30 -3.13
C LYS A 57 5.74 14.91 -4.08
N GLU A 58 4.45 14.78 -3.79
CA GLU A 58 3.40 15.39 -4.61
C GLU A 58 3.33 16.90 -4.39
N LEU A 59 3.39 17.35 -3.14
CA LEU A 59 3.43 18.79 -2.82
C LEU A 59 4.63 19.48 -3.49
N LYS A 60 5.83 18.90 -3.39
CA LYS A 60 7.05 19.44 -4.03
C LYS A 60 7.01 19.46 -5.57
N GLN A 61 6.14 18.67 -6.19
CA GLN A 61 5.97 18.70 -7.65
C GLN A 61 5.08 19.87 -8.07
N ILE A 62 4.03 20.14 -7.31
CA ILE A 62 3.14 21.29 -7.54
C ILE A 62 3.94 22.61 -7.46
N ASP A 63 4.77 22.77 -6.42
CA ASP A 63 5.59 23.99 -6.25
C ASP A 63 6.59 24.26 -7.39
N LYS A 64 6.95 23.24 -8.20
CA LYS A 64 7.87 23.37 -9.33
C LYS A 64 7.18 23.63 -10.67
N GLU A 65 5.89 23.36 -10.78
CA GLU A 65 5.12 23.60 -12.01
C GLU A 65 4.60 25.05 -12.07
N ASP A 66 4.56 25.74 -10.93
CA ASP A 66 4.11 27.14 -10.80
C ASP A 66 5.25 28.19 -10.90
N GLU A 67 6.51 27.77 -11.17
CA GLU A 67 7.70 28.63 -11.35
C GLU A 67 8.19 28.66 -12.82
#